data_AF-A0AAX6RWC0-F1
#
_entry.id   AF-A0AAX6RWC0-F1
#
_cell.length_a   1.000
_cell.length_b   1.000
_cell.length_c   1.000
_cell.angle_alpha   90.00
_cell.angle_beta   90.00
_cell.angle_gamma   90.00
#
_symmetry.space_group_name_H-M   'P 1'
#
loop_
_entity.id
_entity.type
_entity.pdbx_description
1 polymer ?
#
loop_
_entity_poly.entity_id
_entity_poly.type
_entity_poly.pdbx_seq_one_letter_code
_entity_poly.pdbx_strand_id
1 'polypeptide(L)'
;MSYALTAWGMESDLSFQEVLSPHQEADILIDFARAYHQDSYPFDGPGGTLAHAFFPGEHPISGDTHFDDEEIWTFGSKDGEGTDLFAVAVHEFGHVLGLGHSSAPNSIMRPFYQGPVSDPNKYRLSQDDRDGLQQLYGKAPQTPSDRPTRKPLVPSPQPPALPPDSPSMPVPDRCEGHFDAIANIRGETFFFKGPWFWRLQPSGQLVSTRPARLHRFWEGLPSYVKVIQAAYARHRDGRILLFSGPQFWVFQDRQVEGTAQPLTELGLPAGEEADAVFSWPLNGKTYLIRGQQYWRYDEAAARPDPGYPRDLRLWEGAPPSPDDVTVSNAGDTYFFKGVHYWRFPKGSVKTEPDSPQPMGPEWLDCPVPNSGPPSPRPPKKTPKSGTCDCQCEINLAPGRLPAPLQLPLLLLLAGGVSSC
;
A
#
# COMPACT_ATOMS: atom_id res chain seq x y z
N MET A 1 9.86 -25.47 13.99
CA MET A 1 9.61 -24.45 15.04
C MET A 1 10.77 -24.32 16.03
N SER A 2 11.06 -25.32 16.87
CA SER A 2 12.18 -25.24 17.86
C SER A 2 13.53 -24.77 17.27
N TYR A 3 13.91 -25.27 16.08
CA TYR A 3 15.12 -24.80 15.39
C TYR A 3 15.12 -23.29 15.08
N ALA A 4 13.98 -22.75 14.65
CA ALA A 4 13.85 -21.35 14.26
C ALA A 4 13.92 -20.42 15.48
N LEU A 5 13.22 -20.76 16.57
CA LEU A 5 13.35 -20.06 17.86
C LEU A 5 14.78 -20.16 18.42
N THR A 6 15.43 -21.31 18.27
CA THR A 6 16.84 -21.49 18.67
C THR A 6 17.78 -20.54 17.92
N ALA A 7 17.52 -20.26 16.63
CA ALA A 7 18.34 -19.33 15.85
C ALA A 7 18.39 -17.93 16.47
N TRP A 8 17.26 -17.46 17.00
CA TRP A 8 17.16 -16.18 17.73
C TRP A 8 17.72 -16.28 19.16
N GLY A 9 17.43 -17.38 19.86
CA GLY A 9 17.91 -17.60 21.23
C GLY A 9 19.43 -17.72 21.35
N MET A 10 20.11 -18.26 20.33
CA MET A 10 21.58 -18.35 20.33
C MET A 10 22.29 -16.99 20.25
N GLU A 11 21.62 -15.97 19.71
CA GLU A 11 22.21 -14.64 19.44
C GLU A 11 21.72 -13.58 20.44
N SER A 12 20.92 -13.99 21.43
CA SER A 12 20.32 -13.15 22.49
C SER A 12 20.27 -13.89 23.83
N ASP A 13 19.68 -13.25 24.85
CA ASP A 13 19.38 -13.86 26.16
C ASP A 13 18.02 -14.56 26.23
N LEU A 14 17.31 -14.65 25.12
CA LEU A 14 15.97 -15.20 25.09
C LEU A 14 16.01 -16.73 25.17
N SER A 15 15.25 -17.28 26.12
CA SER A 15 15.00 -18.72 26.24
C SER A 15 13.57 -19.04 25.83
N PHE A 16 13.40 -19.97 24.91
CA PHE A 16 12.08 -20.42 24.46
C PHE A 16 11.78 -21.80 25.04
N GLN A 17 10.60 -21.96 25.63
CA GLN A 17 10.13 -23.21 26.19
C GLN A 17 8.77 -23.55 25.58
N GLU A 18 8.66 -24.75 25.01
CA GLU A 18 7.38 -25.27 24.54
C GLU A 18 6.50 -25.64 25.74
N VAL A 19 5.26 -25.16 25.71
CA VAL A 19 4.26 -25.39 26.75
C VAL A 19 3.18 -26.31 26.19
N LEU A 20 3.00 -27.48 26.83
CA LEU A 20 2.07 -28.51 26.38
C LEU A 20 0.76 -28.54 27.18
N SER A 21 0.64 -27.72 28.23
CA SER A 21 -0.51 -27.71 29.12
C SER A 21 -1.57 -26.74 28.61
N PRO A 22 -2.83 -27.17 28.40
CA PRO A 22 -3.92 -26.27 28.00
C PRO A 22 -4.33 -25.27 29.09
N HIS A 23 -3.67 -25.28 30.25
CA HIS A 23 -3.91 -24.36 31.37
C HIS A 23 -2.79 -23.33 31.57
N GLN A 24 -1.78 -23.31 30.69
CA GLN A 24 -0.74 -22.29 30.69
C GLN A 24 -0.86 -21.47 29.40
N GLU A 25 -1.02 -20.16 29.54
CA GLU A 25 -0.97 -19.22 28.43
C GLU A 25 0.48 -19.18 27.91
N ALA A 26 0.66 -19.33 26.61
CA ALA A 26 1.95 -19.21 25.94
C ALA A 26 2.07 -17.79 25.35
N ASP A 27 3.27 -17.23 25.35
CA ASP A 27 3.53 -15.90 24.75
C ASP A 27 3.47 -15.92 23.20
N ILE A 28 3.59 -17.11 22.61
CA ILE A 28 3.65 -17.32 21.16
C ILE A 28 2.78 -18.53 20.84
N LEU A 29 1.62 -18.32 20.23
CA LEU A 29 0.84 -19.41 19.64
C LEU A 29 1.26 -19.60 18.18
N ILE A 30 1.41 -20.86 17.77
CA ILE A 30 1.78 -21.22 16.41
C ILE A 30 0.63 -22.03 15.83
N ASP A 31 0.03 -21.54 14.75
CA ASP A 31 -1.07 -22.21 14.07
C ASP A 31 -0.83 -22.37 12.56
N PHE A 32 -1.42 -23.41 11.99
CA PHE A 32 -1.49 -23.63 10.55
C PHE A 32 -2.94 -23.47 10.13
N ALA A 33 -3.21 -22.46 9.33
CA ALA A 33 -4.56 -22.07 9.01
C ALA A 33 -4.74 -21.84 7.52
N ARG A 34 -5.98 -21.90 7.06
CA ARG A 34 -6.33 -21.71 5.65
C ARG A 34 -7.29 -20.56 5.53
N ALA A 35 -7.15 -19.78 4.45
CA ALA A 35 -8.04 -18.65 4.17
C ALA A 35 -8.31 -17.85 5.46
N TYR A 36 -9.58 -17.64 5.83
CA TYR A 36 -9.95 -16.96 7.05
C TYR A 36 -9.78 -17.81 8.32
N HIS A 37 -9.00 -17.27 9.25
CA HIS A 37 -8.63 -17.93 10.50
C HIS A 37 -8.72 -16.99 11.72
N GLN A 38 -9.78 -16.18 11.74
CA GLN A 38 -10.28 -15.46 12.93
C GLN A 38 -9.40 -14.32 13.45
N ASP A 39 -8.41 -13.87 12.67
CA ASP A 39 -7.52 -12.75 13.02
C ASP A 39 -7.66 -11.52 12.10
N SER A 40 -8.58 -11.58 11.14
CA SER A 40 -8.80 -10.56 10.09
C SER A 40 -7.69 -10.44 9.02
N TYR A 41 -6.72 -11.36 9.00
CA TYR A 41 -5.64 -11.45 8.01
C TYR A 41 -5.68 -12.81 7.28
N PRO A 42 -6.73 -13.13 6.52
CA PRO A 42 -6.82 -14.43 5.85
C PRO A 42 -5.69 -14.69 4.84
N PHE A 43 -5.31 -15.95 4.71
CA PHE A 43 -4.39 -16.41 3.68
C PHE A 43 -5.03 -16.48 2.28
N ASP A 44 -4.20 -16.50 1.24
CA ASP A 44 -4.64 -16.41 -0.17
C ASP A 44 -4.48 -17.70 -0.99
N GLY A 45 -4.17 -18.81 -0.33
CA GLY A 45 -3.98 -20.11 -0.95
C GLY A 45 -2.55 -20.30 -1.46
N PRO A 46 -2.29 -21.33 -2.31
CA PRO A 46 -0.92 -21.67 -2.68
C PRO A 46 -0.17 -20.53 -3.38
N GLY A 47 0.94 -20.12 -2.77
CA GLY A 47 1.76 -18.99 -3.17
C GLY A 47 1.10 -17.64 -2.88
N GLY A 48 1.87 -16.71 -2.31
CA GLY A 48 1.36 -15.40 -1.94
C GLY A 48 1.84 -15.04 -0.56
N THR A 49 0.92 -14.92 0.38
CA THR A 49 1.22 -14.79 1.79
C THR A 49 1.53 -16.17 2.37
N LEU A 50 2.81 -16.45 2.64
CA LEU A 50 3.23 -17.76 3.15
C LEU A 50 2.85 -17.95 4.64
N ALA A 51 2.92 -16.86 5.40
CA ALA A 51 2.69 -16.80 6.82
C ALA A 51 2.54 -15.33 7.25
N HIS A 52 2.10 -15.10 8.48
CA HIS A 52 2.25 -13.82 9.16
C HIS A 52 2.41 -14.02 10.66
N ALA A 53 3.03 -13.04 11.31
CA ALA A 53 3.16 -12.98 12.75
C ALA A 53 2.78 -11.60 13.29
N PHE A 54 2.25 -11.60 14.52
CA PHE A 54 1.94 -10.39 15.26
C PHE A 54 3.10 -9.97 16.14
N PHE A 55 3.40 -8.68 16.15
CA PHE A 55 4.40 -8.09 17.02
C PHE A 55 4.09 -8.33 18.51
N PRO A 56 5.13 -8.34 19.38
CA PRO A 56 4.94 -8.41 20.83
C PRO A 56 4.09 -7.24 21.31
N GLY A 57 3.22 -7.49 22.29
CA GLY A 57 2.24 -6.53 22.77
C GLY A 57 1.31 -7.12 23.83
N GLU A 58 0.35 -6.31 24.29
CA GLU A 58 -0.60 -6.69 25.35
C GLU A 58 -1.93 -7.23 24.79
N HIS A 59 -2.10 -7.25 23.46
CA HIS A 59 -3.31 -7.78 22.84
C HIS A 59 -3.28 -9.32 22.89
N PRO A 60 -4.42 -10.02 23.05
CA PRO A 60 -4.45 -11.49 23.10
C PRO A 60 -3.88 -12.24 21.89
N ILE A 61 -3.64 -11.54 20.77
CA ILE A 61 -3.06 -12.12 19.54
C ILE A 61 -1.58 -11.74 19.35
N SER A 62 -1.07 -10.87 20.22
CA SER A 62 0.31 -10.40 20.13
C SER A 62 1.27 -11.56 20.35
N GLY A 63 2.23 -11.72 19.43
CA GLY A 63 3.17 -12.83 19.44
C GLY A 63 2.70 -14.07 18.66
N ASP A 64 1.41 -14.15 18.29
CA ASP A 64 0.91 -15.29 17.52
C ASP A 64 1.48 -15.31 16.11
N THR A 65 1.71 -16.52 15.59
CA THR A 65 2.24 -16.78 14.26
C THR A 65 1.35 -17.78 13.54
N HIS A 66 0.88 -17.39 12.36
CA HIS A 66 0.05 -18.24 11.51
C HIS A 66 0.80 -18.58 10.23
N PHE A 67 0.74 -19.84 9.81
CA PHE A 67 1.30 -20.34 8.56
C PHE A 67 0.16 -20.75 7.63
N ASP A 68 0.26 -20.42 6.34
CA ASP A 68 -0.75 -20.83 5.36
C ASP A 68 -0.66 -22.35 5.12
N ASP A 69 -1.68 -23.09 5.57
CA ASP A 69 -1.78 -24.55 5.42
C ASP A 69 -2.15 -24.98 3.99
N GLU A 70 -2.31 -24.03 3.06
CA GLU A 70 -2.43 -24.30 1.62
C GLU A 70 -1.08 -24.28 0.89
N GLU A 71 0.02 -23.91 1.57
CA GLU A 71 1.38 -23.98 1.02
C GLU A 71 1.95 -25.40 1.04
N ILE A 72 2.85 -25.67 0.08
CA ILE A 72 3.61 -26.93 0.06
C ILE A 72 4.84 -26.78 0.96
N TRP A 73 4.64 -26.99 2.27
CA TRP A 73 5.71 -26.90 3.26
C TRP A 73 6.74 -28.02 3.13
N THR A 74 8.01 -27.64 3.12
CA THR A 74 9.16 -28.55 3.14
C THR A 74 10.08 -28.22 4.31
N PHE A 75 10.94 -29.18 4.67
CA PHE A 75 11.94 -28.99 5.73
C PHE A 75 13.23 -29.69 5.33
N GLY A 76 14.30 -28.91 5.11
CA GLY A 76 15.61 -29.45 4.72
C GLY A 76 15.69 -29.97 3.27
N SER A 77 14.75 -29.56 2.42
CA SER A 77 14.77 -29.85 0.98
C SER A 77 15.95 -29.13 0.32
N LYS A 78 16.75 -29.85 -0.46
CA LYS A 78 17.89 -29.28 -1.22
C LYS A 78 17.54 -28.93 -2.66
N ASP A 79 16.40 -29.43 -3.12
CA ASP A 79 16.03 -29.41 -4.54
C ASP A 79 15.28 -28.12 -4.89
N GLY A 80 14.99 -27.28 -3.89
CA GLY A 80 14.31 -25.98 -4.05
C GLY A 80 12.83 -26.07 -4.39
N GLU A 81 12.27 -27.29 -4.44
CA GLU A 81 10.85 -27.50 -4.63
C GLU A 81 10.10 -27.34 -3.30
N GLY A 82 9.02 -26.55 -3.33
CA GLY A 82 8.19 -26.21 -2.17
C GLY A 82 8.71 -25.02 -1.35
N THR A 83 8.04 -24.75 -0.23
CA THR A 83 8.31 -23.62 0.65
C THR A 83 9.00 -24.12 1.92
N ASP A 84 10.25 -23.72 2.16
CA ASP A 84 11.01 -24.13 3.34
C ASP A 84 10.43 -23.53 4.61
N LEU A 85 9.75 -24.37 5.41
CA LEU A 85 9.11 -23.99 6.65
C LEU A 85 10.11 -23.42 7.66
N PHE A 86 11.36 -23.89 7.65
CA PHE A 86 12.38 -23.37 8.55
C PHE A 86 12.72 -21.91 8.22
N ALA A 87 13.01 -21.58 6.96
CA ALA A 87 13.26 -20.21 6.53
C ALA A 87 12.10 -19.27 6.87
N VAL A 88 10.86 -19.67 6.58
CA VAL A 88 9.67 -18.85 6.87
C VAL A 88 9.48 -18.70 8.38
N ALA A 89 9.59 -19.77 9.16
CA ALA A 89 9.46 -19.67 10.62
C ALA A 89 10.55 -18.79 11.26
N VAL A 90 11.79 -18.81 10.76
CA VAL A 90 12.83 -17.89 11.27
C VAL A 90 12.42 -16.44 11.00
N HIS A 91 11.89 -16.15 9.80
CA HIS A 91 11.39 -14.82 9.45
C HIS A 91 10.25 -14.38 10.37
N GLU A 92 9.18 -15.17 10.49
CA GLU A 92 8.01 -14.81 11.28
C GLU A 92 8.35 -14.63 12.76
N PHE A 93 9.21 -15.49 13.32
CA PHE A 93 9.64 -15.32 14.70
C PHE A 93 10.50 -14.07 14.91
N GLY A 94 11.11 -13.52 13.87
CA GLY A 94 11.69 -12.18 13.97
C GLY A 94 10.63 -11.11 14.25
N HIS A 95 9.46 -11.19 13.60
CA HIS A 95 8.33 -10.29 13.87
C HIS A 95 7.76 -10.48 15.27
N VAL A 96 7.60 -11.73 15.72
CA VAL A 96 7.23 -12.06 17.11
C VAL A 96 8.20 -11.46 18.13
N LEU A 97 9.46 -11.30 17.76
CA LEU A 97 10.51 -10.66 18.56
C LEU A 97 10.64 -9.15 18.29
N GLY A 98 9.70 -8.52 17.60
CA GLY A 98 9.71 -7.06 17.42
C GLY A 98 10.53 -6.55 16.24
N LEU A 99 11.12 -7.42 15.41
CA LEU A 99 11.90 -7.02 14.24
C LEU A 99 10.98 -6.70 13.06
N GLY A 100 11.17 -5.54 12.45
CA GLY A 100 10.54 -5.21 11.18
C GLY A 100 11.26 -5.86 9.99
N HIS A 101 10.72 -5.64 8.79
CA HIS A 101 11.39 -6.08 7.57
C HIS A 101 12.75 -5.39 7.38
N SER A 102 13.71 -6.14 6.87
CA SER A 102 15.02 -5.64 6.45
C SER A 102 15.16 -5.60 4.94
N SER A 103 16.06 -4.75 4.49
CA SER A 103 16.48 -4.61 3.09
C SER A 103 17.87 -5.20 2.83
N ALA A 104 18.58 -5.62 3.88
CA ALA A 104 19.91 -6.21 3.74
C ALA A 104 19.83 -7.49 2.89
N PRO A 105 20.69 -7.67 1.89
CA PRO A 105 20.53 -8.70 0.85
C PRO A 105 20.58 -10.13 1.38
N ASN A 106 21.18 -10.34 2.55
CA ASN A 106 21.31 -11.63 3.22
C ASN A 106 20.49 -11.74 4.51
N SER A 107 19.65 -10.75 4.81
CA SER A 107 18.78 -10.79 5.98
C SER A 107 17.65 -11.80 5.78
N ILE A 108 17.33 -12.56 6.82
CA ILE A 108 16.15 -13.43 6.82
C ILE A 108 14.85 -12.63 6.92
N MET A 109 14.91 -11.42 7.50
CA MET A 109 13.78 -10.48 7.64
C MET A 109 13.41 -9.75 6.35
N ARG A 110 13.90 -10.19 5.17
CA ARG A 110 13.45 -9.60 3.90
C ARG A 110 12.00 -9.96 3.63
N PRO A 111 11.19 -9.03 3.09
CA PRO A 111 9.73 -9.22 2.91
C PRO A 111 9.34 -10.24 1.83
N PHE A 112 10.31 -10.87 1.16
CA PHE A 112 10.06 -11.87 0.14
C PHE A 112 10.85 -13.12 0.46
N TYR A 113 10.21 -14.27 0.29
CA TYR A 113 10.84 -15.56 0.44
C TYR A 113 12.04 -15.71 -0.51
N GLN A 114 13.19 -16.11 0.05
CA GLN A 114 14.47 -16.20 -0.67
C GLN A 114 14.84 -17.62 -1.06
N GLY A 115 13.94 -18.57 -0.85
CA GLY A 115 14.23 -19.99 -0.97
C GLY A 115 14.71 -20.61 0.36
N PRO A 116 14.99 -21.92 0.34
CA PRO A 116 15.47 -22.64 1.51
C PRO A 116 16.78 -22.05 2.04
N VAL A 117 16.88 -21.93 3.36
CA VAL A 117 18.15 -21.57 3.99
C VAL A 117 18.99 -22.82 4.25
N SER A 118 20.28 -22.62 4.57
CA SER A 118 21.19 -23.73 4.85
C SER A 118 20.69 -24.62 6.01
N ASP A 119 21.30 -25.80 6.17
CA ASP A 119 20.99 -26.78 7.22
C ASP A 119 20.53 -26.12 8.55
N PRO A 120 19.30 -26.37 9.03
CA PRO A 120 18.75 -25.74 10.24
C PRO A 120 19.65 -25.88 11.48
N ASN A 121 20.47 -26.92 11.56
CA ASN A 121 21.41 -27.12 12.68
C ASN A 121 22.63 -26.19 12.63
N LYS A 122 22.96 -25.67 11.44
CA LYS A 122 24.14 -24.84 11.16
C LYS A 122 23.77 -23.41 10.81
N TYR A 123 22.47 -23.13 10.68
CA TYR A 123 21.97 -21.82 10.36
C TYR A 123 22.42 -20.78 11.41
N ARG A 124 22.77 -19.60 10.92
CA ARG A 124 23.18 -18.44 11.71
C ARG A 124 22.53 -17.21 11.09
N LEU A 125 22.02 -16.34 11.96
CA LEU A 125 21.44 -15.07 11.56
C LEU A 125 22.48 -14.19 10.87
N SER A 126 22.03 -13.38 9.91
CA SER A 126 22.89 -12.39 9.28
C SER A 126 23.33 -11.33 10.30
N GLN A 127 24.38 -10.57 9.98
CA GLN A 127 24.82 -9.50 10.87
C GLN A 127 23.70 -8.48 11.14
N ASP A 128 22.91 -8.16 10.11
CA ASP A 128 21.80 -7.21 10.19
C ASP A 128 20.69 -7.70 11.13
N ASP A 129 20.29 -8.97 11.00
CA ASP A 129 19.28 -9.59 11.85
C ASP A 129 19.74 -9.65 13.32
N ARG A 130 21.02 -9.98 13.55
CA ARG A 130 21.62 -9.99 14.90
C ARG A 130 21.68 -8.61 15.50
N ASP A 131 22.10 -7.61 14.73
CA ASP A 131 22.19 -6.23 15.22
C ASP A 131 20.79 -5.68 15.53
N GLY A 132 19.77 -6.02 14.73
CA GLY A 132 18.38 -5.71 15.03
C GLY A 132 17.91 -6.36 16.32
N LEU A 133 18.14 -7.67 16.49
CA LEU A 133 17.74 -8.41 17.68
C LEU A 133 18.41 -7.85 18.95
N GLN A 134 19.72 -7.62 18.88
CA GLN A 134 20.52 -7.16 20.01
C GLN A 134 20.24 -5.70 20.38
N GLN A 135 19.68 -4.90 19.47
CA GLN A 135 19.14 -3.58 19.81
C GLN A 135 17.90 -3.65 20.69
N LEU A 136 17.08 -4.70 20.54
CA LEU A 136 15.85 -4.90 21.32
C LEU A 136 16.12 -5.60 22.65
N TYR A 137 16.92 -6.66 22.64
CA TYR A 137 17.08 -7.55 23.80
C TYR A 137 18.49 -7.54 24.41
N GLY A 138 19.43 -6.81 23.82
CA GLY A 138 20.83 -6.84 24.22
C GLY A 138 21.58 -8.06 23.67
N LYS A 139 22.88 -8.11 23.95
CA LYS A 139 23.74 -9.26 23.65
C LYS A 139 23.63 -10.26 24.79
N ALA A 140 23.72 -11.55 24.46
CA ALA A 140 23.98 -12.58 25.47
C ALA A 140 25.24 -12.18 26.30
N PRO A 141 25.18 -12.19 27.65
CA PRO A 141 26.14 -11.56 28.51
C PRO A 141 27.40 -12.42 28.51
N GLN A 142 28.39 -11.94 27.79
CA GLN A 142 29.78 -12.21 28.13
C GLN A 142 30.13 -11.26 29.29
N THR A 143 29.67 -11.57 30.51
CA THR A 143 29.91 -10.85 31.79
C THR A 143 29.20 -9.49 32.00
N PRO A 144 29.00 -9.03 33.26
CA PRO A 144 27.92 -8.12 33.61
C PRO A 144 28.37 -6.65 33.62
N SER A 145 28.03 -5.94 32.56
CA SER A 145 27.60 -4.53 32.58
C SER A 145 27.59 -4.06 31.14
N ASP A 146 26.42 -3.74 30.61
CA ASP A 146 26.22 -2.46 29.93
C ASP A 146 24.73 -2.21 29.70
N ARG A 147 24.28 -1.03 30.11
CA ARG A 147 22.91 -0.56 29.93
C ARG A 147 22.65 -0.21 28.45
N PRO A 148 21.44 -0.47 27.92
CA PRO A 148 21.13 -0.19 26.53
C PRO A 148 21.04 1.33 26.29
N THR A 149 21.73 1.80 25.25
CA THR A 149 21.56 3.16 24.71
C THR A 149 20.79 3.09 23.39
N ARG A 150 19.57 3.65 23.40
CA ARG A 150 18.67 3.75 22.25
C ARG A 150 19.17 4.83 21.28
N LYS A 151 19.38 4.49 20.01
CA LYS A 151 19.58 5.42 18.87
C LYS A 151 18.97 4.86 17.56
N PRO A 152 18.68 5.72 16.56
CA PRO A 152 17.49 5.59 15.69
C PRO A 152 17.63 4.68 14.46
N LEU A 153 16.47 4.20 13.98
CA LEU A 153 16.21 3.42 12.76
C LEU A 153 16.80 4.05 11.48
N VAL A 154 17.39 3.22 10.62
CA VAL A 154 17.89 3.56 9.28
C VAL A 154 16.83 3.21 8.20
N PRO A 155 16.68 3.99 7.11
CA PRO A 155 15.63 3.74 6.09
C PRO A 155 15.99 2.61 5.11
N SER A 156 14.97 1.94 4.57
CA SER A 156 15.06 0.80 3.63
C SER A 156 15.42 1.17 2.18
N PRO A 157 16.40 0.51 1.52
CA PRO A 157 16.62 0.56 0.08
C PRO A 157 15.59 -0.16 -0.82
N GLN A 158 15.44 0.34 -2.06
CA GLN A 158 14.46 -0.07 -3.08
C GLN A 158 14.75 -1.43 -3.78
N PRO A 159 13.73 -2.13 -4.33
CA PRO A 159 13.88 -3.43 -4.98
C PRO A 159 14.37 -3.37 -6.45
N PRO A 160 15.17 -4.35 -6.92
CA PRO A 160 15.48 -4.55 -8.35
C PRO A 160 14.31 -5.18 -9.14
N ALA A 161 14.23 -4.90 -10.45
CA ALA A 161 13.18 -5.35 -11.37
C ALA A 161 13.26 -6.85 -11.74
N LEU A 162 12.10 -7.46 -12.04
CA LEU A 162 11.91 -8.85 -12.50
C LEU A 162 11.46 -8.95 -13.98
N PRO A 163 11.69 -10.10 -14.65
CA PRO A 163 11.57 -10.29 -16.11
C PRO A 163 10.12 -10.43 -16.62
N PRO A 164 9.89 -10.36 -17.96
CA PRO A 164 8.57 -10.09 -18.51
C PRO A 164 7.71 -11.33 -18.86
N ASP A 165 6.40 -11.05 -18.95
CA ASP A 165 5.34 -11.70 -19.74
C ASP A 165 4.34 -12.66 -19.07
N SER A 166 3.24 -12.06 -18.62
CA SER A 166 1.85 -12.50 -18.84
C SER A 166 1.00 -11.22 -18.90
N PRO A 167 -0.09 -11.13 -19.70
CA PRO A 167 -0.69 -9.85 -20.10
C PRO A 167 -1.07 -9.03 -18.88
N SER A 168 -0.20 -8.08 -18.54
CA SER A 168 -0.29 -7.32 -17.31
C SER A 168 -1.25 -6.17 -17.57
N MET A 169 -2.36 -6.17 -16.84
CA MET A 169 -3.03 -4.89 -16.57
C MET A 169 -1.95 -3.95 -16.05
N PRO A 170 -1.76 -2.75 -16.65
CA PRO A 170 -0.72 -1.85 -16.20
C PRO A 170 -0.95 -1.55 -14.72
N VAL A 171 0.07 -1.82 -13.91
CA VAL A 171 0.05 -1.53 -12.47
C VAL A 171 0.23 -0.02 -12.32
N PRO A 172 -0.73 0.70 -11.73
CA PRO A 172 -0.66 2.15 -11.60
C PRO A 172 0.48 2.56 -10.65
N ASP A 173 1.04 3.74 -10.88
CA ASP A 173 1.99 4.36 -9.96
C ASP A 173 1.22 5.19 -8.91
N ARG A 174 1.51 4.94 -7.63
CA ARG A 174 0.91 5.69 -6.51
C ARG A 174 1.26 7.18 -6.55
N CYS A 175 2.40 7.54 -7.14
CA CYS A 175 2.87 8.92 -7.17
C CYS A 175 2.20 9.76 -8.27
N GLU A 176 1.43 9.14 -9.16
CA GLU A 176 0.58 9.87 -10.12
C GLU A 176 -0.62 10.54 -9.43
N GLY A 177 -1.03 10.06 -8.24
CA GLY A 177 -2.23 10.55 -7.56
C GLY A 177 -3.51 10.16 -8.31
N HIS A 178 -4.53 11.03 -8.25
CA HIS A 178 -5.83 10.82 -8.90
C HIS A 178 -6.44 9.46 -8.52
N PHE A 179 -6.62 9.23 -7.23
CA PHE A 179 -7.24 8.02 -6.70
C PHE A 179 -8.74 8.07 -6.90
N ASP A 180 -9.35 6.90 -7.11
CA ASP A 180 -10.79 6.78 -7.30
C ASP A 180 -11.54 6.86 -5.96
N ALA A 181 -10.90 6.41 -4.88
CA ALA A 181 -11.41 6.55 -3.52
C ALA A 181 -10.25 6.53 -2.50
N ILE A 182 -10.44 7.20 -1.38
CA ILE A 182 -9.52 7.25 -0.24
C ILE A 182 -10.35 7.15 1.04
N ALA A 183 -10.15 6.08 1.80
CA ALA A 183 -10.99 5.80 2.97
C ALA A 183 -10.16 5.35 4.17
N ASN A 184 -10.47 5.90 5.35
CA ASN A 184 -9.99 5.33 6.60
C ASN A 184 -10.94 4.22 7.04
N ILE A 185 -10.40 3.01 7.12
CA ILE A 185 -11.10 1.80 7.44
C ILE A 185 -10.39 1.19 8.65
N ARG A 186 -11.03 1.29 9.81
CA ARG A 186 -10.56 0.70 11.08
C ARG A 186 -9.13 1.10 11.47
N GLY A 187 -8.78 2.37 11.26
CA GLY A 187 -7.46 2.86 11.62
C GLY A 187 -6.49 2.92 10.44
N GLU A 188 -6.74 2.15 9.39
CA GLU A 188 -5.87 2.08 8.21
C GLU A 188 -6.43 2.93 7.07
N THR A 189 -5.57 3.59 6.30
CA THR A 189 -6.03 4.41 5.18
C THR A 189 -5.78 3.67 3.87
N PHE A 190 -6.85 3.48 3.09
CA PHE A 190 -6.84 2.82 1.80
C PHE A 190 -6.90 3.86 0.69
N PHE A 191 -6.09 3.67 -0.35
CA PHE A 191 -6.06 4.47 -1.57
C PHE A 191 -6.40 3.56 -2.76
N PHE A 192 -7.59 3.69 -3.32
CA PHE A 192 -8.10 2.85 -4.41
C PHE A 192 -7.83 3.48 -5.78
N LYS A 193 -7.40 2.67 -6.75
CA LYS A 193 -7.19 3.11 -8.14
C LYS A 193 -7.37 1.94 -9.11
N GLY A 194 -8.46 1.96 -9.86
CA GLY A 194 -8.90 0.84 -10.69
C GLY A 194 -9.00 -0.44 -9.85
N PRO A 195 -8.53 -1.59 -10.37
CA PRO A 195 -8.61 -2.86 -9.67
C PRO A 195 -7.54 -3.02 -8.57
N TRP A 196 -6.95 -1.92 -8.11
CA TRP A 196 -5.78 -1.86 -7.24
C TRP A 196 -6.03 -0.96 -6.03
N PHE A 197 -5.30 -1.22 -4.95
CA PHE A 197 -5.26 -0.29 -3.82
C PHE A 197 -3.92 -0.33 -3.08
N TRP A 198 -3.60 0.77 -2.40
CA TRP A 198 -2.55 0.85 -1.40
C TRP A 198 -3.16 1.01 -0.01
N ARG A 199 -2.41 0.63 1.03
CA ARG A 199 -2.86 0.68 2.42
C ARG A 199 -1.76 1.28 3.29
N LEU A 200 -2.15 2.20 4.16
CA LEU A 200 -1.31 2.77 5.20
C LEU A 200 -1.77 2.23 6.55
N GLN A 201 -0.80 1.86 7.39
CA GLN A 201 -1.04 1.47 8.77
C GLN A 201 -1.57 2.66 9.60
N PRO A 202 -2.09 2.44 10.82
CA PRO A 202 -2.55 3.54 11.67
C PRO A 202 -1.46 4.54 12.05
N SER A 203 -0.19 4.14 11.95
CA SER A 203 0.99 5.00 12.11
C SER A 203 1.20 5.99 10.96
N GLY A 204 0.47 5.83 9.84
CA GLY A 204 0.67 6.57 8.60
C GLY A 204 1.70 5.93 7.66
N GLN A 205 2.34 4.83 8.05
CA GLN A 205 3.34 4.16 7.22
C GLN A 205 2.69 3.35 6.10
N LEU A 206 3.20 3.51 4.87
CA LEU A 206 2.77 2.72 3.73
C LEU A 206 3.16 1.25 3.91
N VAL A 207 2.18 0.34 3.82
CA VAL A 207 2.39 -1.11 3.97
C VAL A 207 3.28 -1.66 2.84
N SER A 208 3.02 -1.21 1.61
CA SER A 208 3.75 -1.65 0.42
C SER A 208 3.73 -0.55 -0.63
N THR A 209 4.83 -0.37 -1.34
CA THR A 209 4.93 0.53 -2.49
C THR A 209 4.20 -0.01 -3.73
N ARG A 210 3.99 -1.33 -3.80
CA ARG A 210 3.19 -2.00 -4.83
C ARG A 210 1.74 -2.16 -4.37
N PRO A 211 0.76 -1.90 -5.24
CA PRO A 211 -0.63 -2.05 -4.85
C PRO A 211 -1.04 -3.51 -4.74
N ALA A 212 -2.01 -3.77 -3.86
CA ALA A 212 -2.72 -5.03 -3.77
C ALA A 212 -3.91 -5.05 -4.75
N ARG A 213 -4.40 -6.25 -5.09
CA ARG A 213 -5.57 -6.43 -5.97
C ARG A 213 -6.87 -6.32 -5.18
N LEU A 214 -7.80 -5.50 -5.68
CA LEU A 214 -9.11 -5.27 -5.09
C LEU A 214 -9.84 -6.59 -4.77
N HIS A 215 -10.08 -7.44 -5.77
CA HIS A 215 -10.83 -8.71 -5.63
C HIS A 215 -10.11 -9.79 -4.82
N ARG A 216 -8.80 -9.66 -4.58
CA ARG A 216 -8.09 -10.59 -3.70
C ARG A 216 -8.29 -10.23 -2.23
N PHE A 217 -8.49 -8.95 -1.96
CA PHE A 217 -8.66 -8.46 -0.60
C PHE A 217 -10.14 -8.36 -0.20
N TRP A 218 -11.02 -7.87 -1.08
CA TRP A 218 -12.45 -7.70 -0.81
C TRP A 218 -13.24 -8.88 -1.35
N GLU A 219 -13.49 -9.84 -0.46
CA GLU A 219 -14.08 -11.14 -0.76
C GLU A 219 -15.57 -11.04 -1.09
N GLY A 220 -15.97 -11.77 -2.13
CA GLY A 220 -17.34 -11.75 -2.64
C GLY A 220 -17.72 -10.48 -3.41
N LEU A 221 -16.83 -9.47 -3.50
CA LEU A 221 -17.03 -8.34 -4.40
C LEU A 221 -17.13 -8.88 -5.84
N PRO A 222 -18.21 -8.59 -6.58
CA PRO A 222 -18.38 -9.14 -7.91
C PRO A 222 -17.21 -8.79 -8.83
N SER A 223 -16.77 -9.76 -9.63
CA SER A 223 -15.58 -9.61 -10.48
C SER A 223 -15.71 -8.51 -11.53
N TYR A 224 -16.93 -8.08 -11.87
CA TYR A 224 -17.18 -6.95 -12.77
C TYR A 224 -16.94 -5.58 -12.12
N VAL A 225 -16.98 -5.48 -10.78
CA VAL A 225 -16.73 -4.23 -10.05
C VAL A 225 -15.24 -3.98 -10.02
N LYS A 226 -14.72 -3.16 -10.94
CA LYS A 226 -13.28 -2.89 -11.05
C LYS A 226 -12.82 -1.59 -10.40
N VAL A 227 -13.74 -0.72 -10.01
CA VAL A 227 -13.44 0.63 -9.49
C VAL A 227 -14.28 0.84 -8.24
N ILE A 228 -13.65 1.32 -7.17
CA ILE A 228 -14.32 1.83 -5.98
C ILE A 228 -14.20 3.35 -6.05
N GLN A 229 -15.34 4.04 -6.12
CA GLN A 229 -15.40 5.49 -6.30
C GLN A 229 -15.58 6.26 -4.98
N ALA A 230 -15.97 5.55 -3.92
CA ALA A 230 -16.02 6.06 -2.56
C ALA A 230 -16.06 4.87 -1.60
N ALA A 231 -15.57 5.07 -0.38
CA ALA A 231 -15.68 4.06 0.67
C ALA A 231 -15.65 4.69 2.07
N TYR A 232 -16.33 4.07 3.03
CA TYR A 232 -16.18 4.45 4.43
C TYR A 232 -16.46 3.29 5.38
N ALA A 233 -15.89 3.37 6.58
CA ALA A 233 -16.28 2.54 7.71
C ALA A 233 -17.39 3.24 8.52
N ARG A 234 -18.54 2.59 8.63
CA ARG A 234 -19.67 3.07 9.42
C ARG A 234 -19.40 2.88 10.91
N HIS A 235 -19.39 3.96 11.68
CA HIS A 235 -19.03 3.90 13.10
C HIS A 235 -19.99 3.07 13.97
N ARG A 236 -21.28 3.03 13.61
CA ARG A 236 -22.32 2.41 14.45
C ARG A 236 -22.10 0.91 14.67
N ASP A 237 -21.65 0.21 13.64
CA ASP A 237 -21.54 -1.26 13.61
C ASP A 237 -20.22 -1.76 13.01
N GLY A 238 -19.31 -0.87 12.62
CA GLY A 238 -18.02 -1.22 12.06
C GLY A 238 -18.10 -1.86 10.68
N ARG A 239 -19.26 -1.78 10.01
CA ARG A 239 -19.44 -2.24 8.62
C ARG A 239 -18.73 -1.30 7.66
N ILE A 240 -18.21 -1.88 6.58
CA ILE A 240 -17.48 -1.14 5.55
C ILE A 240 -18.37 -1.07 4.32
N LEU A 241 -18.54 0.11 3.76
CA LEU A 241 -19.35 0.30 2.56
C LEU A 241 -18.44 0.71 1.41
N LEU A 242 -18.45 -0.07 0.33
CA LEU A 242 -17.73 0.23 -0.90
C LEU A 242 -18.73 0.63 -1.99
N PHE A 243 -18.49 1.75 -2.65
CA PHE A 243 -19.39 2.33 -3.65
C PHE A 243 -18.80 2.15 -5.04
N SER A 244 -19.64 1.76 -6.01
CA SER A 244 -19.27 1.67 -7.43
C SER A 244 -20.51 1.94 -8.29
N GLY A 245 -20.46 2.99 -9.09
CA GLY A 245 -21.60 3.48 -9.84
C GLY A 245 -22.79 3.82 -8.93
N PRO A 246 -24.03 3.51 -9.30
CA PRO A 246 -25.22 3.81 -8.51
C PRO A 246 -25.50 2.77 -7.41
N GLN A 247 -24.50 1.94 -7.08
CA GLN A 247 -24.63 0.86 -6.10
C GLN A 247 -23.54 0.90 -5.02
N PHE A 248 -23.83 0.29 -3.88
CA PHE A 248 -22.85 0.01 -2.84
C PHE A 248 -22.98 -1.41 -2.30
N TRP A 249 -21.90 -1.91 -1.72
CA TRP A 249 -21.81 -3.21 -1.08
C TRP A 249 -21.41 -3.01 0.38
N VAL A 250 -22.09 -3.70 1.28
CA VAL A 250 -21.78 -3.71 2.71
C VAL A 250 -20.85 -4.88 2.98
N PHE A 251 -19.82 -4.64 3.77
CA PHE A 251 -18.83 -5.63 4.16
C PHE A 251 -18.77 -5.76 5.67
N GLN A 252 -18.73 -7.01 6.13
CA GLN A 252 -18.23 -7.37 7.44
C GLN A 252 -16.77 -7.77 7.26
N ASP A 253 -15.86 -6.98 7.83
CA ASP A 253 -14.42 -7.16 7.63
C ASP A 253 -14.09 -7.06 6.14
N ARG A 254 -13.75 -8.16 5.48
CA ARG A 254 -13.50 -8.21 4.04
C ARG A 254 -14.55 -8.96 3.24
N GLN A 255 -15.53 -9.56 3.90
CA GLN A 255 -16.57 -10.39 3.27
C GLN A 255 -17.81 -9.56 2.96
N VAL A 256 -18.29 -9.64 1.72
CA VAL A 256 -19.53 -8.97 1.32
C VAL A 256 -20.74 -9.55 2.05
N GLU A 257 -21.62 -8.65 2.49
CA GLU A 257 -22.91 -8.99 3.09
C GLU A 257 -24.02 -8.83 2.07
N GLY A 258 -24.65 -9.95 1.72
CA GLY A 258 -25.79 -9.94 0.81
C GLY A 258 -25.43 -9.43 -0.59
N THR A 259 -26.30 -8.60 -1.15
CA THR A 259 -26.21 -8.12 -2.53
C THR A 259 -26.06 -6.61 -2.59
N ALA A 260 -25.65 -6.11 -3.76
CA ALA A 260 -25.56 -4.68 -4.05
C ALA A 260 -26.86 -3.93 -3.67
N GLN A 261 -26.71 -2.80 -3.00
CA GLN A 261 -27.79 -1.90 -2.60
C GLN A 261 -27.73 -0.62 -3.43
N PRO A 262 -28.87 0.01 -3.78
CA PRO A 262 -28.86 1.25 -4.54
C PRO A 262 -28.59 2.46 -3.64
N LEU A 263 -27.91 3.49 -4.17
CA LEU A 263 -27.61 4.72 -3.41
C LEU A 263 -28.87 5.51 -3.01
N THR A 264 -30.03 5.18 -3.57
CA THR A 264 -31.33 5.72 -3.14
C THR A 264 -31.67 5.38 -1.70
N GLU A 265 -31.15 4.26 -1.16
CA GLU A 265 -31.27 3.92 0.27
C GLU A 265 -30.58 4.96 1.17
N LEU A 266 -29.55 5.63 0.66
CA LEU A 266 -28.82 6.70 1.36
C LEU A 266 -29.33 8.10 0.98
N GLY A 267 -30.41 8.16 0.19
CA GLY A 267 -31.09 9.40 -0.18
C GLY A 267 -30.59 10.12 -1.42
N LEU A 268 -29.71 9.51 -2.20
CA LEU A 268 -29.35 10.07 -3.50
C LEU A 268 -30.48 9.85 -4.52
N PRO A 269 -30.61 10.72 -5.52
CA PRO A 269 -31.50 10.47 -6.66
C PRO A 269 -31.17 9.17 -7.39
N ALA A 270 -32.17 8.56 -8.02
CA ALA A 270 -31.97 7.32 -8.77
C ALA A 270 -30.98 7.50 -9.93
N GLY A 271 -30.00 6.61 -10.02
CA GLY A 271 -28.95 6.64 -11.05
C GLY A 271 -27.78 7.58 -10.74
N GLU A 272 -27.80 8.29 -9.62
CA GLU A 272 -26.65 9.07 -9.17
C GLU A 272 -25.59 8.20 -8.50
N GLU A 273 -24.38 8.76 -8.48
CA GLU A 273 -23.18 8.20 -7.89
C GLU A 273 -22.67 9.15 -6.80
N ALA A 274 -21.78 8.67 -5.95
CA ALA A 274 -21.11 9.50 -4.95
C ALA A 274 -19.64 9.66 -5.33
N ASP A 275 -19.14 10.89 -5.29
CA ASP A 275 -17.71 11.18 -5.48
C ASP A 275 -16.94 10.98 -4.18
N ALA A 276 -17.58 11.19 -3.03
CA ALA A 276 -16.98 10.93 -1.72
C ALA A 276 -18.05 10.51 -0.71
N VAL A 277 -17.68 9.62 0.21
CA VAL A 277 -18.54 9.26 1.34
C VAL A 277 -17.69 9.18 2.60
N PHE A 278 -18.10 9.87 3.65
CA PHE A 278 -17.40 9.80 4.93
C PHE A 278 -18.35 9.95 6.11
N SER A 279 -17.98 9.36 7.24
CA SER A 279 -18.67 9.57 8.51
C SER A 279 -17.95 10.66 9.29
N TRP A 280 -18.66 11.71 9.71
CA TRP A 280 -18.04 12.82 10.42
C TRP A 280 -18.13 12.64 11.93
N PRO A 281 -17.01 12.54 12.67
CA PRO A 281 -17.04 12.22 14.10
C PRO A 281 -17.74 13.25 14.98
N LEU A 282 -17.81 14.52 14.54
CA LEU A 282 -18.38 15.60 15.36
C LEU A 282 -19.87 15.38 15.65
N ASN A 283 -20.63 14.88 14.67
CA ASN A 283 -22.07 14.68 14.80
C ASN A 283 -22.53 13.25 14.49
N GLY A 284 -21.60 12.36 14.14
CA GLY A 284 -21.86 10.95 13.84
C GLY A 284 -22.75 10.73 12.62
N LYS A 285 -22.87 11.72 11.72
CA LYS A 285 -23.65 11.62 10.49
C LYS A 285 -22.75 11.19 9.33
N THR A 286 -23.35 10.50 8.37
CA THR A 286 -22.70 10.13 7.11
C THR A 286 -22.93 11.24 6.10
N TYR A 287 -21.89 11.64 5.38
CA TYR A 287 -21.91 12.68 4.37
C TYR A 287 -21.61 12.06 3.02
N LEU A 288 -22.45 12.34 2.02
CA LEU A 288 -22.27 11.88 0.64
C LEU A 288 -22.10 13.10 -0.25
N ILE A 289 -21.00 13.17 -1.00
CA ILE A 289 -20.68 14.31 -1.87
C ILE A 289 -20.87 13.88 -3.33
N ARG A 290 -21.48 14.77 -4.12
CA ARG A 290 -21.56 14.68 -5.57
C ARG A 290 -21.40 16.07 -6.18
N GLY A 291 -20.32 16.26 -6.92
CA GLY A 291 -19.90 17.53 -7.48
C GLY A 291 -19.71 18.60 -6.39
N GLN A 292 -20.50 19.66 -6.47
CA GLN A 292 -20.47 20.77 -5.50
C GLN A 292 -21.58 20.70 -4.46
N GLN A 293 -22.23 19.55 -4.34
CA GLN A 293 -23.33 19.31 -3.41
C GLN A 293 -22.98 18.15 -2.48
N TYR A 294 -23.56 18.20 -1.28
CA TYR A 294 -23.47 17.09 -0.35
C TYR A 294 -24.80 16.83 0.35
N TRP A 295 -25.03 15.57 0.70
CA TRP A 295 -26.14 15.08 1.49
C TRP A 295 -25.63 14.69 2.87
N ARG A 296 -26.49 14.80 3.88
CA ARG A 296 -26.21 14.30 5.22
C ARG A 296 -27.25 13.26 5.59
N TYR A 297 -26.77 12.07 5.93
CA TYR A 297 -27.56 10.90 6.22
C TYR A 297 -27.50 10.55 7.71
N ASP A 298 -28.67 10.29 8.29
CA ASP A 298 -28.83 9.86 9.67
C ASP A 298 -28.95 8.34 9.74
N GLU A 299 -27.85 7.67 10.09
CA GLU A 299 -27.78 6.22 10.26
C GLU A 299 -28.73 5.69 11.34
N ALA A 300 -29.07 6.50 12.36
CA ALA A 300 -29.98 6.09 13.42
C ALA A 300 -31.44 6.15 12.96
N ALA A 301 -31.79 7.19 12.20
CA ALA A 301 -33.13 7.35 11.63
C ALA A 301 -33.31 6.63 10.27
N ALA A 302 -32.23 6.08 9.72
CA ALA A 302 -32.17 5.45 8.40
C ALA A 302 -32.78 6.34 7.29
N ARG A 303 -32.45 7.63 7.30
CA ARG A 303 -32.93 8.60 6.30
C ARG A 303 -32.03 9.83 6.17
N PRO A 304 -32.09 10.55 5.04
CA PRO A 304 -31.44 11.84 4.89
C PRO A 304 -32.03 12.90 5.82
N ASP A 305 -31.19 13.82 6.27
CA ASP A 305 -31.65 14.98 7.00
C ASP A 305 -32.44 15.94 6.08
N PRO A 306 -33.51 16.60 6.57
CA PRO A 306 -34.24 17.61 5.80
C PRO A 306 -33.36 18.80 5.40
N GLY A 307 -33.61 19.36 4.22
CA GLY A 307 -32.88 20.54 3.73
C GLY A 307 -31.53 20.23 3.09
N TYR A 308 -31.33 18.98 2.66
CA TYR A 308 -30.23 18.53 1.82
C TYR A 308 -30.74 18.18 0.40
N PRO A 309 -29.91 18.29 -0.65
CA PRO A 309 -28.47 18.61 -0.62
C PRO A 309 -28.16 20.06 -0.21
N ARG A 310 -26.94 20.27 0.30
CA ARG A 310 -26.37 21.59 0.55
C ARG A 310 -25.13 21.81 -0.29
N ASP A 311 -24.79 23.07 -0.49
CA ASP A 311 -23.62 23.48 -1.23
C ASP A 311 -22.33 23.18 -0.46
N LEU A 312 -21.34 22.59 -1.14
CA LEU A 312 -20.05 22.23 -0.55
C LEU A 312 -19.24 23.45 -0.10
N ARG A 313 -19.53 24.65 -0.61
CA ARG A 313 -18.90 25.92 -0.17
C ARG A 313 -19.05 26.22 1.33
N LEU A 314 -19.96 25.53 2.02
CA LEU A 314 -20.04 25.57 3.49
C LEU A 314 -18.78 24.99 4.17
N TRP A 315 -18.02 24.15 3.48
CA TRP A 315 -16.67 23.76 3.86
C TRP A 315 -15.70 24.80 3.30
N GLU A 316 -15.36 25.78 4.13
CA GLU A 316 -14.54 26.93 3.75
C GLU A 316 -13.14 26.49 3.32
N GLY A 317 -12.86 26.64 2.02
CA GLY A 317 -11.59 26.28 1.39
C GLY A 317 -11.53 24.87 0.81
N ALA A 318 -12.63 24.10 0.87
CA ALA A 318 -12.69 22.80 0.20
C ALA A 318 -12.60 22.98 -1.32
N PRO A 319 -11.94 22.04 -2.03
CA PRO A 319 -11.89 22.09 -3.48
C PRO A 319 -13.28 21.77 -4.08
N PRO A 320 -13.64 22.37 -5.24
CA PRO A 320 -14.88 22.00 -5.92
C PRO A 320 -14.77 20.58 -6.48
N SER A 321 -15.80 19.75 -6.29
CA SER A 321 -15.83 18.35 -6.74
C SER A 321 -14.58 17.56 -6.30
N PRO A 322 -14.37 17.33 -5.00
CA PRO A 322 -13.25 16.52 -4.51
C PRO A 322 -13.30 15.11 -5.10
N ASP A 323 -12.13 14.47 -5.23
CA ASP A 323 -12.01 13.09 -5.70
C ASP A 323 -12.39 12.09 -4.60
N ASP A 324 -12.10 12.41 -3.32
CA ASP A 324 -12.69 11.75 -2.15
C ASP A 324 -12.50 12.62 -0.89
N VAL A 325 -13.09 12.22 0.23
CA VAL A 325 -12.94 12.80 1.56
C VAL A 325 -12.77 11.69 2.58
N THR A 326 -11.73 11.79 3.42
CA THR A 326 -11.51 10.84 4.53
C THR A 326 -11.35 11.55 5.86
N VAL A 327 -11.51 10.80 6.95
CA VAL A 327 -11.28 11.30 8.31
C VAL A 327 -10.17 10.47 8.95
N SER A 328 -9.15 11.13 9.49
CA SER A 328 -8.04 10.44 10.16
C SER A 328 -8.45 9.89 11.53
N ASN A 329 -7.59 9.04 12.09
CA ASN A 329 -7.76 8.49 13.44
C ASN A 329 -7.78 9.58 14.52
N ALA A 330 -7.15 10.73 14.27
CA ALA A 330 -7.18 11.88 15.17
C ALA A 330 -8.52 12.65 15.09
N GLY A 331 -9.27 12.48 13.99
CA GLY A 331 -10.54 13.14 13.71
C GLY A 331 -10.42 14.36 12.78
N ASP A 332 -9.25 14.60 12.19
CA ASP A 332 -9.08 15.62 11.14
C ASP A 332 -9.73 15.14 9.84
N THR A 333 -10.35 16.04 9.08
CA THR A 333 -11.00 15.73 7.80
C THR A 333 -10.10 16.15 6.66
N TYR A 334 -9.94 15.29 5.65
CA TYR A 334 -9.06 15.53 4.51
C TYR A 334 -9.86 15.43 3.22
N PHE A 335 -9.85 16.50 2.44
CA PHE A 335 -10.41 16.51 1.09
C PHE A 335 -9.27 16.26 0.12
N PHE A 336 -9.46 15.38 -0.86
CA PHE A 336 -8.46 15.05 -1.86
C PHE A 336 -8.92 15.52 -3.24
N LYS A 337 -7.99 16.04 -4.04
CA LYS A 337 -8.23 16.36 -5.45
C LYS A 337 -6.93 16.35 -6.24
N GLY A 338 -6.89 15.49 -7.26
CA GLY A 338 -5.73 15.24 -8.09
C GLY A 338 -4.54 14.72 -7.28
N VAL A 339 -3.48 15.53 -7.22
CA VAL A 339 -2.24 15.21 -6.49
C VAL A 339 -2.13 15.95 -5.15
N HIS A 340 -3.20 16.59 -4.70
CA HIS A 340 -3.23 17.46 -3.54
C HIS A 340 -4.30 17.05 -2.52
N TYR A 341 -4.11 17.47 -1.29
CA TYR A 341 -5.11 17.38 -0.23
C TYR A 341 -5.27 18.69 0.53
N TRP A 342 -6.44 18.87 1.16
CA TRP A 342 -6.78 19.97 2.05
C TRP A 342 -7.13 19.39 3.42
N ARG A 343 -6.48 19.91 4.46
CA ARG A 343 -6.70 19.44 5.83
C ARG A 343 -7.63 20.39 6.57
N PHE A 344 -8.63 19.80 7.23
CA PHE A 344 -9.58 20.47 8.10
C PHE A 344 -9.37 19.94 9.51
N PRO A 345 -8.99 20.79 10.48
CA PRO A 345 -8.79 20.35 11.85
C PRO A 345 -10.05 19.71 12.42
N LYS A 346 -9.89 18.78 13.36
CA LYS A 346 -11.01 18.09 14.02
C LYS A 346 -12.14 19.04 14.42
N GLY A 347 -13.33 18.76 13.89
CA GLY A 347 -14.56 19.53 14.16
C GLY A 347 -14.65 20.89 13.46
N SER A 348 -13.65 21.27 12.65
CA SER A 348 -13.66 22.47 11.82
C SER A 348 -14.30 22.18 10.46
N VAL A 349 -15.02 23.16 9.94
CA VAL A 349 -15.46 23.22 8.53
C VAL A 349 -14.63 24.19 7.71
N LYS A 350 -13.49 24.65 8.26
CA LYS A 350 -12.54 25.55 7.61
C LYS A 350 -11.18 24.88 7.48
N THR A 351 -10.61 24.97 6.28
CA THR A 351 -9.30 24.40 5.93
C THR A 351 -8.15 25.12 6.66
N GLU A 352 -7.05 24.40 6.88
CA GLU A 352 -5.80 25.02 7.35
C GLU A 352 -5.24 26.00 6.29
N PRO A 353 -4.63 27.14 6.71
CA PRO A 353 -4.17 28.18 5.77
C PRO A 353 -3.09 27.75 4.77
N ASP A 354 -2.37 26.68 5.07
CA ASP A 354 -1.28 26.10 4.27
C ASP A 354 -1.77 25.03 3.26
N SER A 355 -3.09 24.80 3.19
CA SER A 355 -3.71 23.92 2.18
C SER A 355 -3.85 24.63 0.81
N PRO A 356 -3.72 23.91 -0.32
CA PRO A 356 -3.46 22.47 -0.42
C PRO A 356 -2.00 22.08 -0.19
N GLN A 357 -1.81 20.85 0.31
CA GLN A 357 -0.51 20.19 0.48
C GLN A 357 -0.36 19.05 -0.55
N PRO A 358 0.87 18.66 -0.92
CA PRO A 358 1.11 17.57 -1.86
C PRO A 358 0.82 16.21 -1.22
N MET A 359 -0.03 15.39 -1.83
CA MET A 359 -0.44 14.10 -1.27
C MET A 359 0.67 13.04 -1.35
N GLY A 360 1.38 12.95 -2.49
CA GLY A 360 2.37 11.90 -2.72
C GLY A 360 3.45 11.81 -1.63
N PRO A 361 4.18 12.91 -1.35
CA PRO A 361 5.23 12.89 -0.32
C PRO A 361 4.71 12.68 1.10
N GLU A 362 3.51 13.19 1.41
CA GLU A 362 2.96 13.16 2.78
C GLU A 362 2.26 11.83 3.13
N TRP A 363 1.68 11.14 2.14
CA TRP A 363 0.87 9.94 2.37
C TRP A 363 1.44 8.67 1.74
N LEU A 364 2.19 8.78 0.65
CA LEU A 364 2.46 7.66 -0.24
C LEU A 364 3.95 7.39 -0.44
N ASP A 365 4.81 7.94 0.43
CA ASP A 365 6.26 7.79 0.34
C ASP A 365 6.80 8.09 -1.08
N CYS A 366 6.31 9.19 -1.67
CA CYS A 366 6.77 9.66 -2.96
C CYS A 366 7.89 10.70 -2.80
N PRO A 367 8.80 10.82 -3.79
CA PRO A 367 9.80 11.87 -3.79
C PRO A 367 9.16 13.26 -3.75
N VAL A 368 9.74 14.16 -2.96
CA VAL A 368 9.34 15.57 -2.96
C VAL A 368 9.58 16.15 -4.36
N PRO A 369 8.59 16.80 -4.99
CA PRO A 369 8.79 17.45 -6.28
C PRO A 369 9.94 18.46 -6.16
N ASN A 370 11.00 18.31 -6.96
CA ASN A 370 12.11 19.27 -6.97
C ASN A 370 11.60 20.66 -7.38
N SER A 371 11.27 21.49 -6.40
CA SER A 371 10.97 22.91 -6.61
C SER A 371 12.29 23.66 -6.79
N GLY A 372 12.83 23.62 -8.00
CA GLY A 372 13.90 24.52 -8.42
C GLY A 372 13.77 24.79 -9.91
N PRO A 373 13.78 26.06 -10.39
CA PRO A 373 14.03 26.30 -11.80
C PRO A 373 15.38 25.67 -12.17
N PRO A 374 15.55 25.16 -13.40
CA PRO A 374 16.86 24.71 -13.83
C PRO A 374 17.81 25.91 -13.71
N SER A 375 18.74 25.86 -12.77
CA SER A 375 19.85 26.81 -12.74
C SER A 375 20.45 26.82 -14.14
N PRO A 376 20.54 27.98 -14.81
CA PRO A 376 21.18 28.06 -16.11
C PRO A 376 22.57 27.46 -15.94
N ARG A 377 22.90 26.45 -16.75
CA ARG A 377 24.27 25.92 -16.78
C ARG A 377 25.20 27.13 -16.92
N PRO A 378 26.25 27.26 -16.08
CA PRO A 378 27.20 28.35 -16.25
C PRO A 378 27.73 28.28 -17.69
N PRO A 379 27.80 29.43 -18.40
CA PRO A 379 28.26 29.42 -19.78
C PRO A 379 29.65 28.78 -19.82
N LYS A 380 29.81 27.80 -20.72
CA LYS A 380 31.12 27.21 -21.02
C LYS A 380 32.08 28.38 -21.28
N LYS A 381 33.15 28.45 -20.48
CA LYS A 381 34.24 29.42 -20.68
C LYS A 381 34.72 29.28 -22.12
N THR A 382 34.52 30.32 -22.91
CA THR A 382 35.17 30.50 -24.21
C THR A 382 36.69 30.40 -24.03
N PRO A 383 37.39 29.60 -24.83
CA PRO A 383 38.86 29.59 -24.84
C PRO A 383 39.36 30.98 -25.21
N LYS A 384 40.33 31.49 -24.43
CA LYS A 384 41.02 32.75 -24.72
C LYS A 384 41.75 32.63 -26.05
N SER A 385 41.66 33.67 -26.88
CA SER A 385 42.39 33.80 -28.14
C SER A 385 43.91 33.79 -27.89
N GLY A 386 44.58 32.77 -28.40
CA GLY A 386 46.03 32.75 -28.58
C GLY A 386 46.34 32.70 -30.07
N THR A 387 46.97 33.77 -30.55
CA THR A 387 47.78 33.92 -31.78
C THR A 387 47.49 33.00 -32.97
N CYS A 388 46.93 33.60 -34.02
CA CYS A 388 46.87 33.06 -35.37
C CYS A 388 48.27 32.74 -35.90
N ASP A 389 48.46 31.52 -36.39
CA ASP A 389 49.48 31.22 -37.37
C ASP A 389 48.78 30.57 -38.58
N CYS A 390 48.74 31.31 -39.68
CA CYS A 390 48.05 30.92 -40.90
C CYS A 390 49.00 30.13 -41.79
N GLN A 391 48.81 28.81 -41.87
CA GLN A 391 49.30 28.02 -43.00
C GLN A 391 48.11 27.43 -43.74
N CYS A 392 47.88 27.96 -44.95
CA CYS A 392 46.93 27.44 -45.92
C CYS A 392 47.57 26.25 -46.64
N GLU A 393 46.95 25.08 -46.59
CA GLU A 393 47.07 24.10 -47.67
C GLU A 393 45.70 23.87 -48.30
N ILE A 394 45.66 24.19 -49.59
CA ILE A 394 44.53 24.06 -50.50
C ILE A 394 44.50 22.59 -50.94
N ASN A 395 43.36 21.91 -50.77
CA ASN A 395 43.01 20.79 -51.63
C ASN A 395 41.50 20.79 -51.93
N LEU A 396 41.19 20.80 -53.22
CA LEU A 396 39.87 20.92 -53.81
C LEU A 396 39.10 19.59 -53.84
N ALA A 397 37.83 19.68 -53.41
CA ALA A 397 36.60 19.09 -53.98
C ALA A 397 36.33 17.56 -53.90
N PRO A 398 35.08 17.09 -54.14
CA PRO A 398 33.76 17.76 -54.19
C PRO A 398 32.68 17.14 -53.27
N GLY A 399 31.61 17.89 -53.05
CA GLY A 399 30.47 17.52 -52.20
C GLY A 399 29.53 16.45 -52.77
N ARG A 400 28.82 15.79 -51.85
CA ARG A 400 27.59 15.02 -52.10
C ARG A 400 26.47 15.56 -51.22
N LEU A 401 25.37 15.96 -51.86
CA LEU A 401 24.07 16.21 -51.24
C LEU A 401 23.37 14.88 -50.92
N PRO A 402 22.60 14.75 -49.82
CA PRO A 402 21.63 13.67 -49.67
C PRO A 402 20.23 14.09 -50.19
N ALA A 403 19.60 13.17 -50.91
CA ALA A 403 18.26 13.26 -51.49
C ALA A 403 17.12 13.04 -50.46
N PRO A 404 15.87 13.48 -50.74
CA PRO A 404 14.75 13.37 -49.81
C PRO A 404 13.99 12.03 -49.94
N LEU A 405 13.41 11.60 -48.82
CA LEU A 405 12.54 10.42 -48.68
C LEU A 405 11.23 10.57 -49.49
N GLN A 406 10.81 9.49 -50.17
CA GLN A 406 9.46 9.33 -50.74
C GLN A 406 8.56 8.50 -49.81
N LEU A 407 7.32 8.97 -49.60
CA LEU A 407 6.18 8.21 -49.06
C LEU A 407 5.48 7.44 -50.20
N PRO A 408 4.97 6.21 -49.99
CA PRO A 408 4.04 5.59 -50.92
C PRO A 408 2.58 5.89 -50.55
N LEU A 409 1.82 6.28 -51.58
CA LEU A 409 0.38 6.49 -51.61
C LEU A 409 -0.32 5.16 -51.98
N LEU A 410 -1.26 4.68 -51.17
CA LEU A 410 -2.06 3.48 -51.48
C LEU A 410 -3.38 3.90 -52.15
N LEU A 411 -3.58 3.45 -53.39
CA LEU A 411 -4.81 3.59 -54.17
C LEU A 411 -5.83 2.50 -53.78
N LEU A 412 -7.07 2.91 -53.49
CA LEU A 412 -8.24 2.03 -53.43
C LEU A 412 -9.04 2.22 -54.74
N LEU A 413 -9.11 1.15 -55.54
CA LEU A 413 -9.92 1.07 -56.75
C LEU A 413 -11.34 0.63 -56.39
N ALA A 414 -12.31 1.40 -56.88
CA ALA A 414 -13.72 1.02 -56.95
C ALA A 414 -13.95 0.06 -58.13
N GLY A 415 -14.78 -0.95 -57.91
CA GLY A 415 -15.38 -1.79 -58.96
C GLY A 415 -16.79 -2.17 -58.56
N GLY A 416 -17.79 -1.59 -59.24
CA GLY A 416 -19.20 -1.99 -59.14
C GLY A 416 -19.65 -2.85 -60.32
N VAL A 417 -20.99 -3.01 -60.39
CA VAL A 417 -21.88 -3.72 -61.35
C VAL A 417 -21.99 -5.26 -61.12
N SER A 418 -23.16 -5.91 -61.00
CA SER A 418 -24.50 -5.65 -61.57
C SER A 418 -25.68 -6.25 -60.79
N SER A 419 -26.86 -5.66 -61.02
CA SER A 419 -28.23 -6.10 -60.66
C SER A 419 -28.68 -7.44 -61.26
N CYS A 420 -29.60 -8.09 -60.54
CA CYS A 420 -30.99 -8.36 -60.98
C CYS A 420 -31.92 -8.13 -59.78
#